data_AF-A0A812KB96-F1
#
_entry.id   AF-A0A812KB96-F1
#
_cell.length_a   1.000
_cell.length_b   1.000
_cell.length_c   1.000
_cell.angle_alpha   90.00
_cell.angle_beta   90.00
_cell.angle_gamma   90.00
#
_symmetry.space_group_name_H-M   'P 1'
#
loop_
_entity.id
_entity.type
_entity.pdbx_description
1 polymer ?
#
loop_
_entity_poly.entity_id
_entity_poly.type
_entity_poly.pdbx_seq_one_letter_code
_entity_poly.pdbx_strand_id
1 'polypeptide(L)'
;MAIVRVFATEEEVNLLSQSLTDWDQTMPCADTSKTSTVDLILVSSKDLATNAQASDAVQTFEEAFASNRNWTKCFAGVKNMSANLSEQQDQYDGQGYQMNRFWVTGPNTIFKEIMTAMFSGAYRDMYESFFLMEMDAVPVKPGWLDTFVSEAEEMPSSNMAIRGSKYLGYNWDTFMKLMPSYVVNHINGNAIYNLLHPWTRFLYDTFSIQGDVSMDDMAFDVAYSMMTTAAMAGTSAIFADAWARCNCSTTTYNSNTMLIANYANTLMNSSFEVSAFVRHVSKKNIFENLAADMVTLAVAEVGTNTETFLASIATNHPFKSILLFMYSDETTSVQVSSAPSGNVTTTIQPASMEPWMLLCEVAETARTSWFALASTMHIINAPVHVLMDGKNPILPYVPATSESCTRSAACAASISQAEMLFGVALKFHHDINDVLFNTSEAKAFCADWNAAAGNMSWQTCELNWGPTADDYVAWKISKGMDVPGTPKDKTRHGWRPWTTLWSPMPIDERNCSTPVYGQKDYDAILDYTSACSLMVEDEVACTSDSMCKWRPLFETGVCVFNTMGNETWAVVEPVGAGTSTSTSASGDESELAKTVSCTLSLAVMLVAAVSTV
;
A
#
# COMPACT_ATOMS: atom_id res chain seq x y z
N MET A 1 -26.02 2.57 -19.20
CA MET A 1 -24.75 2.74 -18.46
C MET A 1 -23.62 2.94 -19.47
N ALA A 2 -22.53 3.62 -19.11
CA ALA A 2 -21.29 3.65 -19.90
C ALA A 2 -20.10 3.06 -19.12
N ILE A 3 -19.13 2.48 -19.82
CA ILE A 3 -17.78 2.21 -19.30
C ILE A 3 -16.86 3.30 -19.80
N VAL A 4 -16.25 4.08 -18.90
CA VAL A 4 -15.37 5.19 -19.26
C VAL A 4 -13.94 4.78 -18.99
N ARG A 5 -13.12 4.64 -20.03
CA ARG A 5 -11.74 4.20 -19.94
C ARG A 5 -10.75 5.32 -20.27
N VAL A 6 -9.92 5.67 -19.28
CA VAL A 6 -8.94 6.76 -19.39
C VAL A 6 -7.57 6.24 -19.84
N PHE A 7 -6.85 7.05 -20.62
CA PHE A 7 -5.45 6.82 -20.98
C PHE A 7 -4.71 8.16 -21.24
N ALA A 8 -3.45 8.26 -20.79
CA ALA A 8 -2.66 9.47 -20.73
C ALA A 8 -1.22 9.28 -21.24
N THR A 9 -0.46 8.35 -20.65
CA THR A 9 0.94 8.09 -21.02
C THR A 9 1.12 7.08 -22.16
N GLU A 10 2.34 7.03 -22.71
CA GLU A 10 2.74 6.05 -23.73
C GLU A 10 2.51 4.61 -23.26
N GLU A 11 2.77 4.33 -21.98
CA GLU A 11 2.54 3.01 -21.40
C GLU A 11 1.05 2.65 -21.39
N GLU A 12 0.17 3.61 -21.08
CA GLU A 12 -1.28 3.37 -21.00
C GLU A 12 -1.90 3.19 -22.37
N VAL A 13 -1.38 3.89 -23.39
CA VAL A 13 -1.76 3.63 -24.78
C VAL A 13 -1.43 2.19 -25.18
N ASN A 14 -0.26 1.69 -24.77
CA ASN A 14 0.12 0.30 -25.01
C ASN A 14 -0.76 -0.69 -24.23
N LEU A 15 -1.11 -0.40 -22.96
CA LEU A 15 -2.01 -1.23 -22.15
C LEU A 15 -3.46 -1.23 -22.70
N LEU A 16 -3.92 -0.09 -23.21
CA LEU A 16 -5.20 0.02 -23.90
C LEU A 16 -5.20 -0.93 -25.09
N SER A 17 -4.19 -0.86 -25.95
CA SER A 17 -4.05 -1.74 -27.12
C SER A 17 -4.01 -3.23 -26.75
N GLN A 18 -3.29 -3.59 -25.69
CA GLN A 18 -3.24 -4.97 -25.18
C GLN A 18 -4.61 -5.49 -24.72
N SER A 19 -5.49 -4.59 -24.24
CA SER A 19 -6.82 -4.98 -23.76
C SER A 19 -7.69 -5.60 -24.86
N LEU A 20 -7.45 -5.27 -26.14
CA LEU A 20 -8.14 -5.88 -27.28
C LEU A 20 -7.92 -7.39 -27.34
N THR A 21 -6.73 -7.86 -27.00
CA THR A 21 -6.40 -9.29 -26.96
C THR A 21 -6.83 -9.92 -25.63
N ASP A 22 -6.66 -9.18 -24.53
CA ASP A 22 -7.03 -9.70 -23.21
C ASP A 22 -8.53 -9.93 -23.06
N TRP A 23 -9.36 -9.08 -23.64
CA TRP A 23 -10.82 -9.25 -23.62
C TRP A 23 -11.32 -10.39 -24.50
N ASP A 24 -10.52 -10.92 -25.43
CA ASP A 24 -10.84 -12.19 -26.10
C ASP A 24 -10.63 -13.39 -25.16
N GLN A 25 -9.71 -13.29 -24.19
CA GLN A 25 -9.44 -14.33 -23.22
C GLN A 25 -10.34 -14.22 -21.98
N THR A 26 -10.62 -12.98 -21.57
CA THR A 26 -11.43 -12.61 -20.40
C THR A 26 -12.65 -11.82 -20.87
N MET A 27 -13.60 -12.55 -21.45
CA MET A 27 -14.77 -12.00 -22.14
C MET A 27 -15.58 -11.05 -21.24
N PRO A 28 -15.91 -9.81 -21.68
CA PRO A 28 -16.65 -8.85 -20.86
C PRO A 28 -18.01 -9.33 -20.38
N CYS A 29 -18.76 -9.99 -21.25
CA CYS A 29 -20.10 -10.48 -20.97
C CYS A 29 -20.25 -11.96 -21.34
N ALA A 30 -21.07 -12.67 -20.58
CA ALA A 30 -21.68 -13.93 -20.97
C ALA A 30 -23.05 -13.71 -21.63
N ASP A 31 -23.77 -12.64 -21.26
CA ASP A 31 -25.06 -12.27 -21.82
C ASP A 31 -24.97 -10.96 -22.64
N THR A 32 -24.86 -11.11 -23.96
CA THR A 32 -24.82 -9.96 -24.88
C THR A 32 -26.13 -9.18 -24.90
N SER A 33 -27.27 -9.79 -24.57
CA SER A 33 -28.55 -9.09 -24.58
C SER A 33 -28.63 -8.05 -23.46
N LYS A 34 -28.09 -8.39 -22.29
CA LYS A 34 -28.03 -7.53 -21.11
C LYS A 34 -27.06 -6.35 -21.29
N THR A 35 -25.96 -6.56 -22.00
CA THR A 35 -24.87 -5.58 -22.10
C THR A 35 -24.87 -4.79 -23.41
N SER A 36 -25.69 -5.18 -24.39
CA SER A 36 -25.82 -4.51 -25.70
C SER A 36 -26.27 -3.05 -25.68
N THR A 37 -26.62 -2.49 -24.51
CA THR A 37 -26.98 -1.08 -24.30
C THR A 37 -25.85 -0.27 -23.67
N VAL A 38 -24.71 -0.90 -23.36
CA VAL A 38 -23.57 -0.25 -22.70
C VAL A 38 -22.58 0.27 -23.73
N ASP A 39 -22.27 1.56 -23.69
CA ASP A 39 -21.22 2.15 -24.52
C ASP A 39 -19.85 2.09 -23.82
N LEU A 40 -18.78 1.90 -24.60
CA LEU A 40 -17.40 2.11 -24.16
C LEU A 40 -16.94 3.50 -24.60
N ILE A 41 -16.52 4.34 -23.66
CA ILE A 41 -16.03 5.69 -23.91
C ILE A 41 -14.53 5.73 -23.61
N LEU A 42 -13.72 6.01 -24.63
CA LEU A 42 -12.27 6.18 -24.49
C LEU A 42 -11.94 7.66 -24.25
N VAL A 43 -11.24 7.96 -23.17
CA VAL A 43 -10.92 9.34 -22.76
C VAL A 43 -9.41 9.54 -22.76
N SER A 44 -8.92 10.37 -23.66
CA SER A 44 -7.50 10.75 -23.68
C SER A 44 -7.25 11.93 -22.75
N SER A 45 -6.16 11.92 -21.97
CA SER A 45 -5.73 13.10 -21.21
C SER A 45 -5.40 14.28 -22.13
N LYS A 46 -4.83 14.00 -23.31
CA LYS A 46 -4.43 14.98 -24.32
C LYS A 46 -5.51 15.14 -25.40
N ASP A 47 -5.31 16.14 -26.24
CA ASP A 47 -6.12 16.33 -27.45
C ASP A 47 -5.82 15.24 -28.49
N LEU A 48 -6.83 14.41 -28.80
CA LEU A 48 -6.75 13.37 -29.82
C LEU A 48 -6.44 13.94 -31.22
N ALA A 49 -6.81 15.19 -31.52
CA ALA A 49 -6.55 15.79 -32.82
C ALA A 49 -5.06 16.11 -33.04
N THR A 50 -4.28 16.24 -31.96
CA THR A 50 -2.85 16.61 -32.03
C THR A 50 -1.92 15.50 -31.54
N ASN A 51 -2.42 14.50 -30.81
CA ASN A 51 -1.66 13.35 -30.36
C ASN A 51 -1.91 12.13 -31.26
N ALA A 52 -1.03 11.95 -32.26
CA ALA A 52 -1.11 10.85 -33.23
C ALA A 52 -1.15 9.47 -32.55
N GLN A 53 -0.34 9.25 -31.52
CA GLN A 53 -0.28 7.95 -30.84
C GLN A 53 -1.60 7.62 -30.11
N ALA A 54 -2.18 8.61 -29.43
CA ALA A 54 -3.48 8.46 -28.78
C ALA A 54 -4.61 8.25 -29.81
N SER A 55 -4.58 9.00 -30.91
CA SER A 55 -5.53 8.87 -32.02
C SER A 55 -5.47 7.48 -32.67
N ASP A 56 -4.26 6.98 -32.94
CA ASP A 56 -4.05 5.66 -33.55
C ASP A 56 -4.58 4.53 -32.65
N ALA A 57 -4.43 4.67 -31.33
CA ALA A 57 -4.95 3.71 -30.36
C ALA A 57 -6.48 3.68 -30.33
N VAL A 58 -7.13 4.85 -30.38
CA VAL A 58 -8.59 4.97 -30.50
C VAL A 58 -9.08 4.37 -31.82
N GLN A 59 -8.43 4.70 -32.94
CA GLN A 59 -8.76 4.14 -34.24
C GLN A 59 -8.64 2.61 -34.24
N THR A 60 -7.61 2.06 -33.61
CA THR A 60 -7.44 0.60 -33.48
C THR A 60 -8.62 -0.05 -32.73
N PHE A 61 -9.16 0.61 -31.70
CA PHE A 61 -10.36 0.14 -31.00
C PHE A 61 -11.62 0.22 -31.87
N GLU A 62 -11.80 1.30 -32.62
CA GLU A 62 -12.93 1.47 -33.53
C GLU A 62 -12.91 0.45 -34.67
N GLU A 63 -11.74 0.18 -35.23
CA GLU A 63 -11.53 -0.86 -36.25
C GLU A 63 -11.79 -2.27 -35.69
N ALA A 64 -11.29 -2.55 -34.47
CA ALA A 64 -11.58 -3.80 -33.78
C ALA A 64 -13.09 -3.96 -33.55
N PHE A 65 -13.79 -2.89 -33.18
CA PHE A 65 -15.25 -2.88 -33.02
C PHE A 65 -15.96 -3.16 -34.35
N ALA A 66 -15.56 -2.48 -35.43
CA ALA A 66 -16.12 -2.67 -36.77
C ALA A 66 -15.86 -4.09 -37.33
N SER A 67 -14.76 -4.73 -36.95
CA SER A 67 -14.43 -6.10 -37.32
C SER A 67 -15.27 -7.18 -36.59
N ASN A 68 -16.14 -6.78 -35.66
CA ASN A 68 -17.08 -7.65 -34.94
C ASN A 68 -16.39 -8.79 -34.17
N ARG A 69 -15.32 -8.47 -33.42
CA ARG A 69 -14.65 -9.42 -32.52
C ARG A 69 -15.64 -9.90 -31.44
N ASN A 70 -15.34 -11.00 -30.76
CA ASN A 70 -16.32 -11.60 -29.84
C ASN A 70 -16.74 -10.62 -28.73
N TRP A 71 -15.78 -9.95 -28.10
CA TRP A 71 -16.05 -9.01 -27.01
C TRP A 71 -16.85 -7.77 -27.45
N THR A 72 -16.83 -7.39 -28.73
CA THR A 72 -17.49 -6.17 -29.21
C THR A 72 -19.00 -6.29 -29.12
N LYS A 73 -19.54 -7.51 -29.14
CA LYS A 73 -20.96 -7.82 -28.94
C LYS A 73 -21.47 -7.50 -27.53
N CYS A 74 -20.56 -7.28 -26.58
CA CYS A 74 -20.88 -6.87 -25.22
C CYS A 74 -21.11 -5.36 -25.07
N PHE A 75 -20.88 -4.57 -26.12
CA PHE A 75 -21.06 -3.12 -26.09
C PHE A 75 -21.95 -2.67 -27.24
N ALA A 76 -22.71 -1.59 -27.02
CA ALA A 76 -23.54 -0.93 -28.02
C ALA A 76 -22.69 -0.19 -29.05
N GLY A 77 -21.59 0.43 -28.60
CA GLY A 77 -20.70 1.22 -29.42
C GLY A 77 -19.43 1.64 -28.68
N VAL A 78 -18.48 2.17 -29.45
CA VAL A 78 -17.28 2.85 -28.95
C VAL A 78 -17.42 4.34 -29.24
N LYS A 79 -17.14 5.17 -28.25
CA LYS A 79 -17.10 6.63 -28.34
C LYS A 79 -15.74 7.10 -27.81
N ASN A 80 -15.37 8.33 -28.11
CA ASN A 80 -14.12 8.91 -27.60
C ASN A 80 -14.30 10.39 -27.24
N MET A 81 -13.43 10.90 -26.36
CA MET A 81 -13.30 12.33 -26.08
C MET A 81 -11.88 12.67 -25.60
N SER A 82 -11.55 13.96 -25.63
CA SER A 82 -10.29 14.50 -25.10
C SER A 82 -10.56 15.34 -23.85
N ALA A 83 -9.76 15.17 -22.81
CA ALA A 83 -9.78 16.02 -21.62
C ALA A 83 -8.93 17.29 -21.78
N ASN A 84 -8.09 17.36 -22.83
CA ASN A 84 -7.32 18.55 -23.22
C ASN A 84 -6.44 19.13 -22.10
N LEU A 85 -5.79 18.26 -21.30
CA LEU A 85 -4.85 18.69 -20.28
C LEU A 85 -3.65 19.38 -20.93
N SER A 86 -3.22 20.49 -20.32
CA SER A 86 -1.92 21.11 -20.63
C SER A 86 -0.77 20.21 -20.16
N GLU A 87 0.44 20.41 -20.70
CA GLU A 87 1.65 19.69 -20.25
C GLU A 87 1.91 19.83 -18.74
N GLN A 88 1.50 20.96 -18.16
CA GLN A 88 1.64 21.25 -16.72
C GLN A 88 0.64 20.48 -15.87
N GLN A 89 -0.52 20.14 -16.43
CA GLN A 89 -1.56 19.34 -15.76
C GLN A 89 -1.37 17.85 -16.00
N ASP A 90 -0.85 17.47 -17.17
CA ASP A 90 -0.61 16.08 -17.56
C ASP A 90 0.67 15.52 -16.91
N GLN A 91 0.66 15.48 -15.58
CA GLN A 91 1.77 15.05 -14.73
C GLN A 91 1.70 13.54 -14.41
N TYR A 92 1.10 12.75 -15.31
CA TYR A 92 1.05 11.29 -15.22
C TYR A 92 2.43 10.61 -15.39
N ASP A 93 3.53 11.36 -15.39
CA ASP A 93 4.86 10.78 -15.44
C ASP A 93 5.23 10.10 -14.12
N GLY A 94 6.08 9.06 -14.21
CA GLY A 94 6.48 8.28 -13.03
C GLY A 94 7.38 9.02 -12.03
N GLN A 95 7.60 10.33 -12.18
CA GLN A 95 8.34 11.18 -11.23
C GLN A 95 7.41 12.09 -10.43
N GLY A 96 6.26 12.48 -11.01
CA GLY A 96 5.26 13.35 -10.39
C GLY A 96 4.74 12.84 -9.05
N TYR A 97 4.45 11.55 -8.92
CA TYR A 97 3.88 10.93 -7.71
C TYR A 97 4.70 11.14 -6.43
N GLN A 98 6.04 11.27 -6.54
CA GLN A 98 6.92 11.34 -5.37
C GLN A 98 7.34 12.77 -5.02
N MET A 99 7.46 13.64 -6.02
CA MET A 99 8.09 14.96 -5.85
C MET A 99 7.13 16.13 -6.09
N ASN A 100 6.04 15.91 -6.85
CA ASN A 100 5.11 16.97 -7.21
C ASN A 100 3.84 16.89 -6.36
N ARG A 101 3.67 17.80 -5.41
CA ARG A 101 2.44 17.92 -4.60
C ARG A 101 1.17 18.03 -5.45
N PHE A 102 1.27 18.55 -6.68
CA PHE A 102 0.16 18.74 -7.60
C PHE A 102 -0.03 17.57 -8.59
N TRP A 103 0.55 16.39 -8.33
CA TRP A 103 0.39 15.23 -9.21
C TRP A 103 -1.08 14.84 -9.43
N VAL A 104 -1.94 15.08 -8.43
CA VAL A 104 -3.39 14.79 -8.50
C VAL A 104 -4.15 15.74 -9.43
N THR A 105 -3.55 16.85 -9.86
CA THR A 105 -4.22 17.83 -10.74
C THR A 105 -4.64 17.20 -12.08
N GLY A 106 -3.80 16.34 -12.66
CA GLY A 106 -4.12 15.62 -13.89
C GLY A 106 -5.36 14.73 -13.75
N PRO A 107 -5.32 13.70 -12.88
CA PRO A 107 -6.48 12.85 -12.59
C PRO A 107 -7.76 13.60 -12.24
N ASN A 108 -7.65 14.62 -11.38
CA ASN A 108 -8.80 15.44 -11.00
C ASN A 108 -9.40 16.19 -12.20
N THR A 109 -8.55 16.73 -13.08
CA THR A 109 -9.00 17.43 -14.29
C THR A 109 -9.68 16.47 -15.26
N ILE A 110 -9.11 15.28 -15.51
CA ILE A 110 -9.75 14.28 -16.38
C ILE A 110 -11.11 13.87 -15.81
N PHE A 111 -11.18 13.55 -14.52
CA PHE A 111 -12.44 13.20 -13.88
C PHE A 111 -13.47 14.33 -13.98
N LYS A 112 -13.06 15.58 -13.78
CA LYS A 112 -13.92 16.76 -13.95
C LYS A 112 -14.45 16.88 -15.38
N GLU A 113 -13.61 16.68 -16.40
CA GLU A 113 -14.03 16.74 -17.81
C GLU A 113 -15.01 15.62 -18.16
N ILE A 114 -14.79 14.40 -17.64
CA ILE A 114 -15.73 13.28 -17.77
C ILE A 114 -17.07 13.65 -17.14
N MET A 115 -17.08 14.12 -15.90
CA MET A 115 -18.30 14.51 -15.20
C MET A 115 -19.01 15.67 -15.89
N THR A 116 -18.27 16.65 -16.43
CA THR A 116 -18.81 17.75 -17.23
C THR A 116 -19.50 17.24 -18.49
N ALA A 117 -18.86 16.30 -19.20
CA ALA A 117 -19.42 15.68 -20.39
C ALA A 117 -20.70 14.88 -20.08
N MET A 118 -20.73 14.17 -18.95
CA MET A 118 -21.89 13.39 -18.49
C MET A 118 -23.06 14.25 -18.01
N PHE A 119 -22.79 15.34 -17.27
CA PHE A 119 -23.85 16.14 -16.64
C PHE A 119 -24.34 17.31 -17.49
N SER A 120 -23.50 17.85 -18.36
CA SER A 120 -23.79 19.09 -19.08
C SER A 120 -23.28 19.14 -20.53
N GLY A 121 -22.47 18.17 -20.95
CA GLY A 121 -21.78 18.18 -22.24
C GLY A 121 -22.32 17.14 -23.22
N ALA A 122 -21.40 16.55 -24.00
CA ALA A 122 -21.69 15.69 -25.13
C ALA A 122 -22.48 14.41 -24.79
N TYR A 123 -22.46 13.98 -23.52
CA TYR A 123 -23.10 12.76 -23.04
C TYR A 123 -24.28 13.01 -22.10
N ARG A 124 -24.72 14.26 -22.00
CA ARG A 124 -25.86 14.65 -21.18
C ARG A 124 -27.11 13.85 -21.56
N ASP A 125 -27.81 13.35 -20.55
CA ASP A 125 -29.06 12.59 -20.68
C ASP A 125 -28.94 11.28 -21.48
N MET A 126 -27.71 10.84 -21.84
CA MET A 126 -27.46 9.59 -22.55
C MET A 126 -27.31 8.39 -21.60
N TYR A 127 -26.83 8.63 -20.38
CA TYR A 127 -26.54 7.59 -19.42
C TYR A 127 -27.11 7.94 -18.05
N GLU A 128 -27.65 6.94 -17.37
CA GLU A 128 -28.09 7.05 -15.97
C GLU A 128 -26.93 6.83 -15.00
N SER A 129 -25.90 6.12 -15.44
CA SER A 129 -24.71 5.80 -14.67
C SER A 129 -23.53 5.53 -15.59
N PHE A 130 -22.32 5.68 -15.04
CA PHE A 130 -21.11 5.21 -15.70
C PHE A 130 -20.17 4.56 -14.68
N PHE A 131 -19.36 3.61 -15.14
CA PHE A 131 -18.22 3.09 -14.40
C PHE A 131 -16.96 3.79 -14.90
N LEU A 132 -16.21 4.43 -13.99
CA LEU A 132 -14.87 4.89 -14.31
C LEU A 132 -13.93 3.68 -14.24
N MET A 133 -13.31 3.37 -15.36
CA MET A 133 -12.33 2.29 -15.50
C MET A 133 -10.99 2.94 -15.80
N GLU A 134 -10.21 3.19 -14.76
CA GLU A 134 -8.84 3.66 -14.90
C GLU A 134 -8.02 2.62 -15.70
N MET A 135 -6.93 3.07 -16.31
CA MET A 135 -6.05 2.28 -17.17
C MET A 135 -5.58 0.95 -16.55
N ASP A 136 -5.41 0.93 -15.23
CA ASP A 136 -4.91 -0.15 -14.40
C ASP A 136 -6.06 -0.89 -13.70
N ALA A 137 -7.31 -0.65 -14.10
CA ALA A 137 -8.41 -1.57 -13.84
C ALA A 137 -8.37 -2.72 -14.86
N VAL A 138 -7.93 -3.90 -14.42
CA VAL A 138 -7.73 -5.08 -15.25
C VAL A 138 -8.80 -6.12 -14.93
N PRO A 139 -9.63 -6.52 -15.91
CA PRO A 139 -10.51 -7.67 -15.74
C PRO A 139 -9.73 -8.96 -15.55
N VAL A 140 -10.10 -9.73 -14.53
CA VAL A 140 -9.46 -11.03 -14.18
C VAL A 140 -10.43 -12.20 -14.30
N LYS A 141 -11.71 -11.94 -14.59
CA LYS A 141 -12.73 -12.97 -14.83
C LYS A 141 -13.68 -12.59 -15.96
N PRO A 142 -14.19 -13.58 -16.71
CA PRO A 142 -15.23 -13.34 -17.70
C PRO A 142 -16.55 -12.91 -17.04
N GLY A 143 -17.40 -12.19 -17.77
CA GLY A 143 -18.70 -11.70 -17.26
C GLY A 143 -18.60 -10.50 -16.33
N TRP A 144 -17.45 -9.82 -16.29
CA TRP A 144 -17.24 -8.64 -15.44
C TRP A 144 -18.23 -7.51 -15.77
N LEU A 145 -18.57 -7.31 -17.05
CA LEU A 145 -19.51 -6.29 -17.49
C LEU A 145 -20.94 -6.61 -17.08
N ASP A 146 -21.36 -7.88 -17.19
CA ASP A 146 -22.70 -8.32 -16.75
C ASP A 146 -22.94 -7.97 -15.28
N THR A 147 -21.88 -8.03 -14.50
CA THR A 147 -21.92 -7.81 -13.06
C THR A 147 -21.96 -6.32 -12.73
N PHE A 148 -21.20 -5.49 -13.44
CA PHE A 148 -21.34 -4.03 -13.33
C PHE A 148 -22.73 -3.53 -13.75
N VAL A 149 -23.30 -4.09 -14.81
CA VAL A 149 -24.68 -3.74 -15.21
C VAL A 149 -25.68 -4.10 -14.10
N SER A 150 -25.57 -5.30 -13.50
CA SER A 150 -26.42 -5.65 -12.35
C SER A 150 -26.28 -4.64 -11.20
N GLU A 151 -25.06 -4.30 -10.81
CA GLU A 151 -24.84 -3.38 -9.70
C GLU A 151 -25.39 -1.99 -10.02
N ALA A 152 -25.19 -1.50 -11.24
CA ALA A 152 -25.72 -0.22 -11.69
C ALA A 152 -27.26 -0.18 -11.70
N GLU A 153 -27.92 -1.26 -12.10
CA GLU A 153 -29.39 -1.39 -12.09
C GLU A 153 -29.97 -1.41 -10.65
N GLU A 154 -29.22 -1.95 -9.68
CA GLU A 154 -29.62 -1.98 -8.28
C GLU A 154 -29.50 -0.61 -7.58
N MET A 155 -28.53 0.22 -8.00
CA MET A 155 -28.17 1.46 -7.32
C MET A 155 -29.36 2.42 -7.08
N PRO A 156 -30.24 2.71 -8.06
CA PRO A 156 -31.40 3.59 -7.84
C PRO A 156 -32.34 3.07 -6.75
N SER A 157 -32.66 1.77 -6.79
CA SER A 157 -33.57 1.15 -5.80
C SER A 157 -33.01 1.14 -4.38
N SER A 158 -31.69 1.17 -4.26
CA SER A 158 -30.96 1.15 -2.99
C SER A 158 -30.46 2.54 -2.55
N ASN A 159 -30.92 3.61 -3.21
CA ASN A 159 -30.52 5.01 -2.98
C ASN A 159 -28.99 5.20 -2.95
N MET A 160 -28.29 4.54 -3.88
CA MET A 160 -26.83 4.61 -4.01
C MET A 160 -26.43 5.69 -5.03
N ALA A 161 -25.53 6.57 -4.61
CA ALA A 161 -24.92 7.60 -5.45
C ALA A 161 -23.63 7.07 -6.10
N ILE A 162 -22.78 6.45 -5.30
CA ILE A 162 -21.48 5.90 -5.71
C ILE A 162 -21.36 4.51 -5.12
N ARG A 163 -20.98 3.55 -5.97
CA ARG A 163 -20.70 2.18 -5.56
C ARG A 163 -19.35 1.76 -6.14
N GLY A 164 -18.43 1.39 -5.27
CA GLY A 164 -17.08 1.00 -5.66
C GLY A 164 -16.40 0.29 -4.51
N SER A 165 -15.11 0.04 -4.65
CA SER A 165 -14.32 -0.68 -3.64
C SER A 165 -13.47 0.26 -2.82
N LYS A 166 -13.35 -0.04 -1.53
CA LYS A 166 -12.41 0.65 -0.64
C LYS A 166 -10.98 0.52 -1.17
N TYR A 167 -10.17 1.55 -1.00
CA TYR A 167 -8.73 1.48 -1.27
C TYR A 167 -8.01 0.55 -0.29
N LEU A 168 -7.29 -0.43 -0.81
CA LEU A 168 -6.53 -1.46 -0.07
C LEU A 168 -5.03 -1.45 -0.43
N GLY A 169 -4.53 -0.33 -0.98
CA GLY A 169 -3.11 -0.21 -1.32
C GLY A 169 -2.19 -0.06 -0.11
N TYR A 170 -0.94 -0.49 -0.28
CA TYR A 170 0.04 -0.68 0.80
C TYR A 170 0.52 0.60 1.52
N ASN A 171 0.37 1.78 0.90
CA ASN A 171 0.93 3.04 1.39
C ASN A 171 0.51 3.40 2.83
N TRP A 172 -0.66 2.92 3.27
CA TRP A 172 -1.18 3.20 4.60
C TRP A 172 -0.90 2.09 5.60
N ASP A 173 -0.50 0.88 5.17
CA ASP A 173 -0.51 -0.33 6.01
C ASP A 173 0.14 -0.11 7.39
N THR A 174 1.24 0.64 7.41
CA THR A 174 2.04 0.90 8.60
C THR A 174 1.50 1.99 9.54
N PHE A 175 0.63 2.88 9.08
CA PHE A 175 0.04 3.96 9.89
C PHE A 175 -1.46 4.15 9.64
N MET A 176 -2.14 3.14 9.11
CA MET A 176 -3.54 3.19 8.67
C MET A 176 -4.47 3.66 9.77
N LYS A 177 -4.21 3.28 11.03
CA LYS A 177 -5.04 3.66 12.18
C LYS A 177 -4.82 5.12 12.63
N LEU A 178 -3.76 5.79 12.19
CA LEU A 178 -3.51 7.22 12.41
C LEU A 178 -4.14 8.10 11.33
N MET A 179 -4.54 7.50 10.20
CA MET A 179 -5.09 8.23 9.08
C MET A 179 -6.54 8.64 9.33
N PRO A 180 -6.98 9.83 8.85
CA PRO A 180 -8.38 10.21 8.92
C PRO A 180 -9.28 9.16 8.27
N SER A 181 -10.45 8.92 8.87
CA SER A 181 -11.38 7.88 8.42
C SER A 181 -11.79 8.02 6.95
N TYR A 182 -11.87 9.26 6.43
CA TYR A 182 -12.19 9.49 5.02
C TYR A 182 -11.06 9.05 4.07
N VAL A 183 -9.79 9.07 4.50
CA VAL A 183 -8.67 8.53 3.72
C VAL A 183 -8.64 7.03 3.77
N VAL A 184 -8.91 6.42 4.93
CA VAL A 184 -8.89 4.95 5.03
C VAL A 184 -10.08 4.34 4.29
N ASN A 185 -11.26 4.97 4.35
CA ASN A 185 -12.51 4.39 3.86
C ASN A 185 -13.01 4.94 2.52
N HIS A 186 -12.21 5.74 1.80
CA HIS A 186 -12.63 6.19 0.48
C HIS A 186 -12.82 5.01 -0.48
N ILE A 187 -13.87 5.13 -1.30
CA ILE A 187 -14.00 4.37 -2.54
C ILE A 187 -12.99 4.97 -3.49
N ASN A 188 -12.17 4.15 -4.12
CA ASN A 188 -11.25 4.63 -5.16
C ASN A 188 -12.00 5.05 -6.42
N GLY A 189 -11.34 5.89 -7.23
CA GLY A 189 -11.84 6.36 -8.52
C GLY A 189 -12.49 5.29 -9.42
N ASN A 190 -12.05 4.03 -9.36
CA ASN A 190 -12.70 2.92 -10.05
C ASN A 190 -14.05 2.53 -9.40
N ALA A 191 -15.10 3.30 -9.73
CA ALA A 191 -16.43 3.16 -9.15
C ALA A 191 -17.54 3.41 -10.18
N ILE A 192 -18.73 2.93 -9.85
CA ILE A 192 -19.97 3.25 -10.57
C ILE A 192 -20.54 4.54 -9.96
N TYR A 193 -20.75 5.54 -10.81
CA TYR A 193 -21.35 6.82 -10.47
C TYR A 193 -22.77 6.88 -11.02
N ASN A 194 -23.76 6.98 -10.14
CA ASN A 194 -25.16 7.18 -10.51
C ASN A 194 -25.41 8.66 -10.80
N LEU A 195 -25.57 8.99 -12.09
CA LEU A 195 -25.76 10.36 -12.57
C LEU A 195 -27.14 10.92 -12.23
N LEU A 196 -28.13 10.05 -11.94
CA LEU A 196 -29.46 10.49 -11.52
C LEU A 196 -29.54 10.83 -10.04
N HIS A 197 -28.55 10.41 -9.24
CA HIS A 197 -28.57 10.61 -7.80
C HIS A 197 -28.16 12.06 -7.42
N PRO A 198 -28.98 12.81 -6.65
CA PRO A 198 -28.68 14.20 -6.32
C PRO A 198 -27.34 14.39 -5.57
N TRP A 199 -26.94 13.42 -4.75
CA TRP A 199 -25.63 13.45 -4.07
C TRP A 199 -24.44 13.43 -5.05
N THR A 200 -24.47 12.60 -6.10
CA THR A 200 -23.40 12.56 -7.11
C THR A 200 -23.25 13.93 -7.79
N ARG A 201 -24.39 14.55 -8.11
CA ARG A 201 -24.41 15.91 -8.69
C ARG A 201 -23.85 16.94 -7.73
N PHE A 202 -24.27 16.90 -6.46
CA PHE A 202 -23.80 17.81 -5.43
C PHE A 202 -22.28 17.72 -5.22
N LEU A 203 -21.72 16.52 -5.16
CA LEU A 203 -20.28 16.28 -5.05
C LEU A 203 -19.52 16.91 -6.24
N TYR A 204 -20.01 16.67 -7.46
CA TYR A 204 -19.43 17.24 -8.67
C TYR A 204 -19.49 18.78 -8.71
N ASP A 205 -20.66 19.37 -8.43
CA ASP A 205 -20.81 20.83 -8.44
C ASP A 205 -19.89 21.46 -7.37
N THR A 206 -19.81 20.86 -6.18
CA THR A 206 -18.95 21.33 -5.08
C THR A 206 -17.46 21.23 -5.44
N PHE A 207 -17.04 20.11 -6.05
CA PHE A 207 -15.66 19.91 -6.49
C PHE A 207 -15.29 20.86 -7.63
N SER A 208 -16.24 21.17 -8.52
CA SER A 208 -16.01 22.01 -9.71
C SER A 208 -15.95 23.52 -9.43
N ILE A 209 -16.46 23.97 -8.28
CA ILE A 209 -16.55 25.40 -7.90
C ILE A 209 -15.20 25.98 -7.41
N GLN A 210 -14.12 25.19 -7.31
CA GLN A 210 -12.89 25.66 -6.66
C GLN A 210 -12.04 26.63 -7.47
N GLY A 211 -11.85 27.81 -6.86
CA GLY A 211 -10.74 28.73 -7.07
C GLY A 211 -10.17 29.29 -5.75
N ASP A 212 -10.43 28.66 -4.58
CA ASP A 212 -9.94 29.21 -3.30
C ASP A 212 -9.83 28.22 -2.11
N VAL A 213 -9.98 26.90 -2.32
CA VAL A 213 -9.79 25.93 -1.23
C VAL A 213 -8.99 24.73 -1.73
N SER A 214 -8.02 24.32 -0.92
CA SER A 214 -7.18 23.09 -0.85
C SER A 214 -7.59 21.75 -1.52
N MET A 215 -8.63 21.60 -2.36
CA MET A 215 -8.92 20.28 -3.00
C MET A 215 -8.15 20.03 -4.30
N ASP A 216 -7.44 21.02 -4.86
CA ASP A 216 -6.46 20.80 -5.94
C ASP A 216 -5.29 19.89 -5.53
N ASP A 217 -5.04 19.77 -4.22
CA ASP A 217 -4.00 18.92 -3.63
C ASP A 217 -4.52 17.53 -3.19
N MET A 218 -5.82 17.26 -3.36
CA MET A 218 -6.46 16.02 -2.92
C MET A 218 -7.06 15.29 -4.11
N ALA A 219 -6.82 13.98 -4.22
CA ALA A 219 -7.49 13.16 -5.22
C ALA A 219 -9.02 13.24 -5.05
N PHE A 220 -9.75 13.34 -6.17
CA PHE A 220 -11.20 13.59 -6.17
C PHE A 220 -11.99 12.55 -5.36
N ASP A 221 -11.55 11.30 -5.35
CA ASP A 221 -12.17 10.18 -4.67
C ASP A 221 -12.02 10.30 -3.13
N VAL A 222 -10.85 10.73 -2.66
CA VAL A 222 -10.61 11.12 -1.26
C VAL A 222 -11.44 12.35 -0.89
N ALA A 223 -11.54 13.34 -1.78
CA ALA A 223 -12.35 14.54 -1.55
C ALA A 223 -13.84 14.19 -1.42
N TYR A 224 -14.35 13.27 -2.25
CA TYR A 224 -15.72 12.78 -2.18
C TYR A 224 -15.99 12.02 -0.87
N SER A 225 -15.03 11.21 -0.42
CA SER A 225 -15.09 10.52 0.87
C SER A 225 -15.08 11.51 2.04
N MET A 226 -14.25 12.56 1.99
CA MET A 226 -14.19 13.61 3.00
C MET A 226 -15.53 14.35 3.11
N MET A 227 -16.07 14.82 1.98
CA MET A 227 -17.37 15.50 1.93
C MET A 227 -18.49 14.61 2.44
N THR A 228 -18.51 13.34 2.05
CA THR A 228 -19.51 12.36 2.49
C THR A 228 -19.41 12.07 3.99
N THR A 229 -18.20 11.83 4.50
CA THR A 229 -17.98 11.57 5.93
C THR A 229 -18.39 12.79 6.78
N ALA A 230 -18.05 14.00 6.32
CA ALA A 230 -18.45 15.24 6.99
C ALA A 230 -19.97 15.47 6.95
N ALA A 231 -20.63 15.09 5.86
CA ALA A 231 -22.09 15.13 5.75
C ALA A 231 -22.77 14.18 6.74
N MET A 232 -22.32 12.93 6.78
CA MET A 232 -22.84 11.89 7.68
C MET A 232 -22.61 12.22 9.15
N ALA A 233 -21.45 12.78 9.49
CA ALA A 233 -21.11 13.18 10.84
C ALA A 233 -21.75 14.52 11.26
N GLY A 234 -22.36 15.26 10.32
CA GLY A 234 -22.92 16.59 10.58
C GLY A 234 -21.86 17.65 10.89
N THR A 235 -20.59 17.42 10.56
CA THR A 235 -19.49 18.35 10.86
C THR A 235 -19.42 19.53 9.89
N SER A 236 -20.12 19.44 8.75
CA SER A 236 -20.35 20.54 7.81
C SER A 236 -21.84 20.74 7.58
N ALA A 237 -22.36 21.90 7.94
CA ALA A 237 -23.79 22.22 7.79
C ALA A 237 -24.24 22.17 6.32
N ILE A 238 -23.39 22.64 5.39
CA ILE A 238 -23.69 22.63 3.95
C ILE A 238 -23.79 21.19 3.42
N PHE A 239 -22.87 20.32 3.84
CA PHE A 239 -22.87 18.92 3.39
C PHE A 239 -24.00 18.12 4.03
N ALA A 240 -24.25 18.33 5.33
CA ALA A 240 -25.34 17.66 6.05
C ALA A 240 -26.73 18.03 5.48
N ASP A 241 -26.94 19.29 5.12
CA ASP A 241 -28.18 19.76 4.48
C ASP A 241 -28.36 19.14 3.08
N ALA A 242 -27.29 19.09 2.27
CA ALA A 242 -27.33 18.39 0.98
C ALA A 242 -27.60 16.88 1.13
N TRP A 243 -27.00 16.24 2.14
CA TRP A 243 -27.22 14.82 2.46
C TRP A 243 -28.66 14.54 2.91
N ALA A 244 -29.25 15.42 3.71
CA ALA A 244 -30.65 15.31 4.09
C ALA A 244 -31.60 15.46 2.88
N ARG A 245 -31.31 16.38 1.94
CA ARG A 245 -32.14 16.60 0.74
C ARG A 245 -32.22 15.38 -0.19
N CYS A 246 -31.17 14.58 -0.26
CA CYS A 246 -31.17 13.35 -1.06
C CYS A 246 -31.71 12.14 -0.30
N ASN A 247 -32.22 12.32 0.93
CA ASN A 247 -32.60 11.21 1.81
C ASN A 247 -31.46 10.17 1.94
N CYS A 248 -30.23 10.67 1.98
CA CYS A 248 -29.04 9.84 1.90
C CYS A 248 -28.83 9.02 3.17
N SER A 249 -28.21 7.86 3.03
CA SER A 249 -27.94 6.90 4.11
C SER A 249 -26.52 6.36 3.99
N THR A 250 -26.12 5.49 4.92
CA THR A 250 -24.81 4.81 4.85
C THR A 250 -24.62 4.00 3.57
N THR A 251 -25.69 3.63 2.85
CA THR A 251 -25.60 2.93 1.55
C THR A 251 -25.48 3.88 0.38
N THR A 252 -25.61 5.19 0.56
CA THR A 252 -25.47 6.17 -0.53
C THR A 252 -24.05 6.19 -1.11
N TYR A 253 -23.04 6.06 -0.26
CA TYR A 253 -21.63 5.96 -0.66
C TYR A 253 -21.12 4.58 -0.21
N ASN A 254 -21.26 3.60 -1.09
CA ASN A 254 -21.18 2.19 -0.73
C ASN A 254 -19.88 1.54 -1.21
N SER A 255 -19.06 1.11 -0.25
CA SER A 255 -17.79 0.42 -0.52
C SER A 255 -17.89 -1.11 -0.65
N ASN A 256 -19.10 -1.69 -0.50
CA ASN A 256 -19.34 -3.14 -0.57
C ASN A 256 -19.46 -3.70 -1.99
N THR A 257 -18.74 -3.16 -2.99
CA THR A 257 -18.54 -3.93 -4.22
C THR A 257 -17.42 -4.95 -3.96
N MET A 258 -17.72 -6.24 -4.13
CA MET A 258 -16.67 -7.26 -4.23
C MET A 258 -16.19 -7.43 -5.68
N LEU A 259 -16.69 -6.62 -6.62
CA LEU A 259 -16.33 -6.73 -8.03
C LEU A 259 -14.95 -6.18 -8.32
N ILE A 260 -14.53 -5.18 -7.54
CA ILE A 260 -13.31 -4.43 -7.75
C ILE A 260 -12.39 -4.70 -6.57
N ALA A 261 -11.30 -5.41 -6.84
CA ALA A 261 -10.19 -5.60 -5.91
C ALA A 261 -9.26 -4.41 -6.07
N ASN A 262 -9.18 -3.54 -5.07
CA ASN A 262 -8.57 -2.23 -5.28
C ASN A 262 -7.24 -2.05 -4.55
N TYR A 263 -6.18 -2.40 -5.27
CA TYR A 263 -4.81 -2.58 -4.80
C TYR A 263 -3.86 -1.65 -5.54
N ALA A 264 -4.33 -0.44 -5.89
CA ALA A 264 -3.60 0.48 -6.73
C ALA A 264 -2.12 0.53 -6.36
N ASN A 265 -1.26 0.41 -7.36
CA ASN A 265 0.20 0.41 -7.17
C ASN A 265 0.66 -0.58 -6.09
N THR A 266 0.13 -1.81 -6.04
CA THR A 266 0.63 -2.88 -5.16
C THR A 266 0.97 -4.11 -5.99
N LEU A 267 2.17 -4.68 -5.80
CA LEU A 267 2.53 -5.97 -6.37
C LEU A 267 1.65 -7.06 -5.74
N MET A 268 0.97 -7.83 -6.59
CA MET A 268 -0.07 -8.74 -6.15
C MET A 268 0.15 -10.18 -6.59
N ASN A 269 -0.29 -11.08 -5.73
CA ASN A 269 -0.43 -12.49 -6.05
C ASN A 269 -1.71 -12.74 -6.88
N SER A 270 -1.61 -13.59 -7.89
CA SER A 270 -2.70 -14.00 -8.77
C SER A 270 -3.85 -14.66 -8.01
N SER A 271 -3.57 -15.32 -6.88
CA SER A 271 -4.60 -15.93 -6.03
C SER A 271 -5.26 -14.97 -5.02
N PHE A 272 -4.90 -13.68 -5.00
CA PHE A 272 -5.45 -12.70 -4.07
C PHE A 272 -6.90 -12.32 -4.44
N GLU A 273 -7.80 -12.31 -3.46
CA GLU A 273 -9.26 -12.09 -3.62
C GLU A 273 -9.94 -12.89 -4.74
N VAL A 274 -10.33 -14.13 -4.41
CA VAL A 274 -11.01 -15.07 -5.32
C VAL A 274 -12.38 -14.56 -5.79
N SER A 275 -12.93 -13.48 -5.22
CA SER A 275 -14.26 -12.92 -5.57
C SER A 275 -14.22 -11.82 -6.64
N ALA A 276 -13.13 -11.06 -6.78
CA ALA A 276 -13.09 -9.91 -7.69
C ALA A 276 -13.17 -10.28 -9.17
N PHE A 277 -13.84 -9.43 -9.96
CA PHE A 277 -13.94 -9.53 -11.42
C PHE A 277 -12.98 -8.58 -12.13
N VAL A 278 -12.72 -7.43 -11.52
CA VAL A 278 -11.75 -6.42 -11.97
C VAL A 278 -10.80 -6.14 -10.81
N ARG A 279 -9.51 -5.95 -11.11
CA ARG A 279 -8.52 -5.50 -10.14
C ARG A 279 -8.01 -4.13 -10.53
N HIS A 280 -8.00 -3.18 -9.62
CA HIS A 280 -7.27 -1.93 -9.78
C HIS A 280 -5.81 -2.19 -9.42
N VAL A 281 -5.08 -2.71 -10.40
CA VAL A 281 -3.63 -2.94 -10.44
C VAL A 281 -3.21 -3.15 -11.89
N SER A 282 -2.04 -2.65 -12.29
CA SER A 282 -1.47 -3.00 -13.59
C SER A 282 -1.32 -4.52 -13.72
N LYS A 283 -1.72 -5.10 -14.86
CA LYS A 283 -1.57 -6.54 -15.14
C LYS A 283 -0.12 -6.99 -15.01
N LYS A 284 0.82 -6.10 -15.36
CA LYS A 284 2.27 -6.32 -15.20
C LYS A 284 2.68 -6.50 -13.74
N ASN A 285 1.80 -6.23 -12.78
CA ASN A 285 2.03 -6.33 -11.34
C ASN A 285 1.21 -7.46 -10.68
N ILE A 286 0.59 -8.33 -11.48
CA ILE A 286 -0.07 -9.56 -11.02
C ILE A 286 0.86 -10.75 -11.32
N PHE A 287 1.25 -11.47 -10.28
CA PHE A 287 2.26 -12.53 -10.36
C PHE A 287 1.77 -13.83 -9.75
N GLU A 288 2.43 -14.93 -10.10
CA GLU A 288 2.16 -16.21 -9.45
C GLU A 288 2.84 -16.25 -8.09
N ASN A 289 2.30 -17.02 -7.15
CA ASN A 289 3.07 -17.36 -5.96
C ASN A 289 4.12 -18.40 -6.32
N LEU A 290 5.31 -18.23 -5.75
CA LEU A 290 6.30 -19.27 -5.69
C LEU A 290 5.71 -20.49 -4.97
N ALA A 291 5.85 -21.67 -5.57
CA ALA A 291 5.41 -22.90 -4.95
C ALA A 291 6.07 -23.05 -3.57
N ALA A 292 5.25 -23.37 -2.56
CA ALA A 292 5.65 -23.33 -1.16
C ALA A 292 6.72 -24.36 -0.77
N ASP A 293 7.10 -25.26 -1.68
CA ASP A 293 8.15 -26.25 -1.50
C ASP A 293 9.53 -25.79 -1.98
N MET A 294 9.63 -24.58 -2.55
CA MET A 294 10.87 -24.12 -3.22
C MET A 294 11.68 -23.08 -2.44
N VAL A 295 11.23 -22.64 -1.25
CA VAL A 295 11.87 -21.54 -0.51
C VAL A 295 12.24 -21.91 0.92
N THR A 296 13.46 -21.57 1.32
CA THR A 296 13.90 -21.54 2.72
C THR A 296 13.91 -20.09 3.21
N LEU A 297 13.31 -19.80 4.37
CA LEU A 297 13.57 -18.56 5.08
C LEU A 297 14.72 -18.79 6.05
N ALA A 298 15.76 -17.98 5.97
CA ALA A 298 16.85 -18.02 6.94
C ALA A 298 16.89 -16.75 7.77
N VAL A 299 17.21 -16.93 9.05
CA VAL A 299 17.01 -15.91 10.08
C VAL A 299 18.27 -15.86 10.93
N ALA A 300 18.89 -14.69 11.01
CA ALA A 300 19.95 -14.45 12.00
C ALA A 300 19.34 -14.08 13.36
N GLU A 301 19.81 -14.75 14.41
CA GLU A 301 19.62 -14.26 15.77
C GLU A 301 20.40 -12.96 15.98
N VAL A 302 19.66 -11.90 16.27
CA VAL A 302 20.17 -10.60 16.68
C VAL A 302 19.42 -10.17 17.93
N GLY A 303 20.14 -10.00 19.04
CA GLY A 303 19.56 -9.61 20.34
C GLY A 303 18.66 -10.70 20.94
N THR A 304 17.73 -10.28 21.80
CA THR A 304 16.87 -11.19 22.61
C THR A 304 15.47 -11.41 22.00
N ASN A 305 15.30 -11.14 20.70
CA ASN A 305 13.97 -11.08 20.06
C ASN A 305 13.49 -12.41 19.44
N THR A 306 14.18 -13.52 19.74
CA THR A 306 13.91 -14.84 19.15
C THR A 306 12.48 -15.33 19.41
N GLU A 307 11.97 -15.18 20.63
CA GLU A 307 10.60 -15.63 20.96
C GLU A 307 9.54 -14.86 20.17
N THR A 308 9.69 -13.53 20.04
CA THR A 308 8.80 -12.68 19.25
C THR A 308 8.80 -13.07 17.78
N PHE A 309 9.98 -13.29 17.21
CA PHE A 309 10.10 -13.75 15.82
C PHE A 309 9.39 -15.10 15.62
N LEU A 310 9.67 -16.09 16.49
CA LEU A 310 9.06 -17.42 16.42
C LEU A 310 7.53 -17.36 16.55
N ALA A 311 6.99 -16.45 17.38
CA ALA A 311 5.55 -16.25 17.49
C ALA A 311 4.93 -15.75 16.17
N SER A 312 5.65 -14.94 15.40
CA SER A 312 5.16 -14.44 14.09
C SER A 312 5.07 -15.52 13.00
N ILE A 313 5.83 -16.61 13.13
CA ILE A 313 5.85 -17.74 12.18
C ILE A 313 4.55 -18.55 12.18
N ALA A 314 3.74 -18.49 13.25
CA ALA A 314 2.50 -19.27 13.36
C ALA A 314 1.44 -18.92 12.28
N THR A 315 1.71 -17.92 11.46
CA THR A 315 0.86 -17.36 10.43
C THR A 315 1.10 -18.01 9.05
N ASN A 316 0.11 -18.02 8.17
CA ASN A 316 0.22 -18.62 6.83
C ASN A 316 1.36 -17.98 6.02
N HIS A 317 2.43 -18.74 5.77
CA HIS A 317 3.59 -18.32 4.98
C HIS A 317 4.00 -19.40 3.94
N PRO A 318 4.70 -19.05 2.84
CA PRO A 318 5.04 -19.97 1.76
C PRO A 318 6.37 -20.69 1.96
N PHE A 319 7.11 -20.43 3.03
CA PHE A 319 8.42 -21.06 3.26
C PHE A 319 8.29 -22.55 3.61
N LYS A 320 9.04 -23.40 2.90
CA LYS A 320 9.07 -24.85 3.16
C LYS A 320 9.81 -25.19 4.45
N SER A 321 10.86 -24.44 4.71
CA SER A 321 11.73 -24.60 5.86
C SER A 321 12.16 -23.24 6.39
N ILE A 322 12.31 -23.15 7.70
CA ILE A 322 12.89 -21.98 8.37
C ILE A 322 14.18 -22.42 9.04
N LEU A 323 15.28 -21.72 8.76
CA LEU A 323 16.58 -21.94 9.39
C LEU A 323 16.90 -20.73 10.29
N LEU A 324 16.89 -20.93 11.60
CA LEU A 324 17.28 -19.91 12.57
C LEU A 324 18.72 -20.20 13.04
N PHE A 325 19.62 -19.26 12.80
CA PHE A 325 21.03 -19.32 13.20
C PHE A 325 21.22 -18.57 14.50
N MET A 326 21.63 -19.30 15.53
CA MET A 326 21.92 -18.78 16.86
C MET A 326 23.40 -18.41 16.93
N TYR A 327 23.69 -17.14 17.15
CA TYR A 327 25.07 -16.64 17.28
C TYR A 327 25.49 -16.49 18.76
N SER A 328 24.55 -16.67 19.68
CA SER A 328 24.83 -16.80 21.11
C SER A 328 25.41 -18.19 21.45
N ASP A 329 26.33 -18.23 22.41
CA ASP A 329 26.94 -19.47 22.93
C ASP A 329 25.93 -20.41 23.63
N GLU A 330 24.68 -19.97 23.81
CA GLU A 330 23.66 -20.70 24.56
C GLU A 330 23.12 -21.93 23.82
N THR A 331 23.21 -21.95 22.49
CA THR A 331 22.72 -23.06 21.66
C THR A 331 23.86 -23.94 21.17
N THR A 332 24.01 -25.13 21.76
CA THR A 332 25.06 -26.09 21.37
C THR A 332 24.55 -27.24 20.50
N SER A 333 23.25 -27.30 20.22
CA SER A 333 22.62 -28.43 19.51
C SER A 333 21.58 -27.96 18.51
N VAL A 334 21.44 -28.72 17.42
CA VAL A 334 20.41 -28.50 16.41
C VAL A 334 19.06 -28.96 16.96
N GLN A 335 18.07 -28.06 16.93
CA GLN A 335 16.68 -28.35 17.28
C GLN A 335 15.82 -28.29 16.03
N VAL A 336 14.98 -29.30 15.83
CA VAL A 336 14.04 -29.36 14.70
C VAL A 336 12.64 -29.47 15.24
N SER A 337 11.76 -28.57 14.81
CA SER A 337 10.34 -28.56 15.16
C SER A 337 9.48 -28.37 13.91
N SER A 338 8.25 -28.87 13.97
CA SER A 338 7.23 -28.48 13.00
C SER A 338 6.70 -27.11 13.39
N ALA A 339 6.47 -26.24 12.40
CA ALA A 339 5.82 -24.95 12.68
C ALA A 339 4.39 -25.17 13.21
N PRO A 340 3.83 -24.22 13.99
CA PRO A 340 2.48 -24.34 14.55
C PRO A 340 1.39 -24.55 13.50
N SER A 341 1.59 -24.06 12.27
CA SER A 341 0.70 -24.23 11.13
C SER A 341 1.52 -24.47 9.85
N GLY A 342 0.93 -25.19 8.89
CA GLY A 342 1.59 -25.54 7.62
C GLY A 342 2.57 -26.72 7.70
N ASN A 343 2.88 -27.34 6.55
CA ASN A 343 3.87 -28.42 6.45
C ASN A 343 5.30 -27.85 6.38
N VAL A 344 5.66 -27.09 7.42
CA VAL A 344 6.89 -26.29 7.54
C VAL A 344 7.77 -26.88 8.62
N THR A 345 9.06 -26.99 8.34
CA THR A 345 10.08 -27.41 9.31
C THR A 345 10.91 -26.23 9.76
N THR A 346 10.91 -25.93 11.06
CA THR A 346 11.82 -24.95 11.68
C THR A 346 13.03 -25.68 12.24
N THR A 347 14.22 -25.25 11.85
CA THR A 347 15.50 -25.75 12.38
C THR A 347 16.22 -24.60 13.06
N ILE A 348 16.47 -24.73 14.36
CA ILE A 348 17.30 -23.81 15.13
C ILE A 348 18.67 -24.47 15.30
N GLN A 349 19.74 -23.79 14.94
CA GLN A 349 21.09 -24.35 14.99
C GLN A 349 22.14 -23.31 15.37
N PRO A 350 23.25 -23.72 16.00
CA PRO A 350 24.39 -22.83 16.19
C PRO A 350 24.90 -22.33 14.83
N ALA A 351 25.22 -21.05 14.76
CA ALA A 351 25.92 -20.48 13.64
C ALA A 351 27.36 -21.01 13.56
N SER A 352 27.84 -21.16 12.33
CA SER A 352 29.18 -21.58 11.96
C SER A 352 30.02 -20.42 11.41
N MET A 353 29.36 -19.30 11.10
CA MET A 353 29.97 -18.05 10.68
C MET A 353 29.55 -16.90 11.60
N GLU A 354 30.06 -15.70 11.34
CA GLU A 354 29.65 -14.48 12.04
C GLU A 354 28.28 -13.97 11.52
N PRO A 355 27.50 -13.19 12.31
CA PRO A 355 26.16 -12.72 11.93
C PRO A 355 26.10 -12.00 10.57
N TRP A 356 27.15 -11.26 10.23
CA TRP A 356 27.23 -10.53 8.97
C TRP A 356 27.46 -11.45 7.75
N MET A 357 27.81 -12.73 7.95
CA MET A 357 27.99 -13.74 6.88
C MET A 357 26.74 -14.59 6.63
N LEU A 358 25.57 -14.22 7.19
CA LEU A 358 24.34 -15.01 7.10
C LEU A 358 24.04 -15.49 5.67
N LEU A 359 24.16 -14.63 4.64
CA LEU A 359 23.90 -15.02 3.25
C LEU A 359 24.71 -16.25 2.83
N CYS A 360 26.00 -16.27 3.16
CA CYS A 360 26.90 -17.35 2.78
C CYS A 360 26.74 -18.60 3.63
N GLU A 361 26.44 -18.43 4.91
CA GLU A 361 26.12 -19.57 5.77
C GLU A 361 24.83 -20.28 5.31
N VAL A 362 23.82 -19.50 4.92
CA VAL A 362 22.55 -20.01 4.40
C VAL A 362 22.74 -20.66 3.04
N ALA A 363 23.56 -20.06 2.16
CA ALA A 363 23.87 -20.66 0.88
C ALA A 363 24.35 -22.10 1.05
N GLU A 364 25.22 -22.37 2.03
CA GLU A 364 25.74 -23.71 2.29
C GLU A 364 24.75 -24.72 2.87
N THR A 365 23.79 -24.25 3.66
CA THR A 365 22.90 -25.09 4.48
C THR A 365 21.49 -25.25 3.90
N ALA A 366 21.01 -24.29 3.11
CA ALA A 366 19.71 -24.32 2.46
C ALA A 366 19.61 -25.50 1.48
N ARG A 367 18.46 -26.19 1.49
CA ARG A 367 18.20 -27.36 0.64
C ARG A 367 17.19 -27.09 -0.48
N THR A 368 16.49 -25.98 -0.40
CA THR A 368 15.55 -25.53 -1.41
C THR A 368 16.30 -24.77 -2.52
N SER A 369 15.63 -24.56 -3.65
CA SER A 369 16.24 -23.86 -4.80
C SER A 369 16.47 -22.36 -4.53
N TRP A 370 15.68 -21.78 -3.63
CA TRP A 370 15.72 -20.36 -3.30
C TRP A 370 15.73 -20.15 -1.79
N PHE A 371 16.38 -19.10 -1.32
CA PHE A 371 16.24 -18.68 0.07
C PHE A 371 16.03 -17.16 0.20
N ALA A 372 15.31 -16.78 1.26
CA ALA A 372 15.14 -15.40 1.71
C ALA A 372 15.89 -15.21 3.04
N LEU A 373 16.25 -13.97 3.35
CA LEU A 373 16.96 -13.61 4.58
C LEU A 373 16.09 -12.71 5.46
N ALA A 374 16.24 -12.86 6.77
CA ALA A 374 15.64 -12.03 7.81
C ALA A 374 16.51 -12.07 9.08
N SER A 375 16.06 -11.37 10.13
CA SER A 375 16.63 -11.48 11.47
C SER A 375 15.54 -11.54 12.52
N THR A 376 15.89 -11.89 13.76
CA THR A 376 14.96 -11.86 14.90
C THR A 376 14.46 -10.45 15.25
N MET A 377 15.03 -9.40 14.65
CA MET A 377 14.50 -8.02 14.76
C MET A 377 13.23 -7.81 13.91
N HIS A 378 12.96 -8.73 13.00
CA HIS A 378 11.79 -8.70 12.14
C HIS A 378 10.62 -9.52 12.72
N ILE A 379 9.43 -9.29 12.19
CA ILE A 379 8.29 -10.21 12.25
C ILE A 379 7.89 -10.59 10.82
N ILE A 380 7.25 -11.74 10.67
CA ILE A 380 6.73 -12.20 9.38
C ILE A 380 5.34 -11.60 9.13
N ASN A 381 5.21 -10.86 8.02
CA ASN A 381 3.96 -10.22 7.61
C ASN A 381 3.04 -11.22 6.93
N ALA A 382 2.00 -11.68 7.62
CA ALA A 382 1.06 -12.62 7.04
C ALA A 382 -0.20 -11.94 6.46
N PRO A 383 -0.75 -12.49 5.35
CA PRO A 383 -0.22 -13.62 4.57
C PRO A 383 1.04 -13.24 3.78
N VAL A 384 2.06 -14.10 3.80
CA VAL A 384 3.27 -13.88 3.00
C VAL A 384 3.04 -14.36 1.56
N HIS A 385 3.36 -13.50 0.60
CA HIS A 385 3.37 -13.84 -0.82
C HIS A 385 4.76 -13.63 -1.40
N VAL A 386 5.38 -14.71 -1.87
CA VAL A 386 6.64 -14.64 -2.61
C VAL A 386 6.27 -14.71 -4.09
N LEU A 387 6.43 -13.59 -4.79
CA LEU A 387 5.89 -13.38 -6.12
C LEU A 387 6.86 -13.85 -7.22
N MET A 388 6.32 -14.45 -8.26
CA MET A 388 7.03 -15.00 -9.42
C MET A 388 6.46 -14.50 -10.74
N ASP A 389 7.33 -14.09 -11.64
CA ASP A 389 7.05 -13.85 -13.05
C ASP A 389 7.57 -15.03 -13.87
N GLY A 390 6.69 -16.01 -14.09
CA GLY A 390 7.04 -17.31 -14.65
C GLY A 390 8.03 -18.05 -13.76
N LYS A 391 9.29 -18.18 -14.19
CA LYS A 391 10.35 -18.87 -13.43
C LYS A 391 11.22 -17.94 -12.59
N ASN A 392 11.03 -16.63 -12.72
CA ASN A 392 11.88 -15.63 -12.09
C ASN A 392 11.17 -15.04 -10.87
N PRO A 393 11.81 -14.94 -9.70
CA PRO A 393 11.24 -14.20 -8.57
C PRO A 393 11.11 -12.72 -8.91
N ILE A 394 10.15 -12.03 -8.31
CA ILE A 394 10.18 -10.57 -8.34
C ILE A 394 11.41 -10.08 -7.60
N LEU A 395 12.12 -9.12 -8.21
CA LEU A 395 13.31 -8.49 -7.67
C LEU A 395 12.98 -7.02 -7.35
N PRO A 396 12.56 -6.71 -6.12
CA PRO A 396 12.26 -5.35 -5.72
C PRO A 396 13.54 -4.50 -5.71
N TYR A 397 13.45 -3.27 -6.20
CA TYR A 397 14.55 -2.33 -6.17
C TYR A 397 14.11 -0.90 -5.86
N VAL A 398 15.08 -0.09 -5.46
CA VAL A 398 14.98 1.37 -5.37
C VAL A 398 16.03 1.98 -6.30
N PRO A 399 15.71 2.99 -7.13
CA PRO A 399 16.73 3.68 -7.93
C PRO A 399 17.84 4.26 -7.05
N ALA A 400 19.10 4.03 -7.42
CA ALA A 400 20.26 4.55 -6.67
C ALA A 400 20.25 6.09 -6.58
N THR A 401 19.65 6.75 -7.56
CA THR A 401 19.49 8.20 -7.63
C THR A 401 18.23 8.72 -6.91
N SER A 402 17.39 7.84 -6.36
CA SER A 402 16.18 8.27 -5.65
C SER A 402 16.51 9.02 -4.36
N GLU A 403 15.60 9.88 -3.92
CA GLU A 403 15.72 10.55 -2.63
C GLU A 403 15.77 9.55 -1.46
N SER A 404 14.99 8.47 -1.54
CA SER A 404 14.97 7.39 -0.55
C SER A 404 16.36 6.75 -0.38
N CYS A 405 17.07 6.47 -1.47
CA CYS A 405 18.41 5.90 -1.38
C CYS A 405 19.45 6.95 -0.98
N THR A 406 19.43 8.13 -1.59
CA THR A 406 20.45 9.18 -1.37
C THR A 406 20.41 9.76 0.05
N ARG A 407 19.27 9.71 0.74
CA ARG A 407 19.16 10.09 2.17
C ARG A 407 19.58 8.98 3.14
N SER A 408 19.67 7.72 2.68
CA SER A 408 20.01 6.57 3.51
C SER A 408 21.51 6.26 3.38
N ALA A 409 22.25 6.46 4.48
CA ALA A 409 23.68 6.11 4.53
C ALA A 409 23.91 4.62 4.25
N ALA A 410 23.01 3.76 4.74
CA ALA A 410 23.03 2.32 4.49
C ALA A 410 22.89 1.97 2.99
N CYS A 411 21.98 2.65 2.28
CA CYS A 411 21.77 2.43 0.84
C CYS A 411 23.01 2.78 0.03
N ALA A 412 23.54 4.00 0.25
CA ALA A 412 24.73 4.47 -0.46
C ALA A 412 25.98 3.63 -0.14
N ALA A 413 26.14 3.21 1.12
CA ALA A 413 27.25 2.37 1.56
C ALA A 413 27.20 0.95 0.96
N SER A 414 26.01 0.37 0.84
CA SER A 414 25.79 -0.95 0.22
C SER A 414 26.15 -0.92 -1.27
N ILE A 415 25.65 0.07 -2.02
CA ILE A 415 26.01 0.26 -3.43
C ILE A 415 27.52 0.45 -3.58
N SER A 416 28.11 1.41 -2.86
CA SER A 416 29.54 1.74 -2.95
C SER A 416 30.43 0.52 -2.67
N GLN A 417 30.08 -0.30 -1.68
CA GLN A 417 30.78 -1.56 -1.40
C GLN A 417 30.70 -2.51 -2.61
N ALA A 418 29.52 -2.75 -3.14
CA ALA A 418 29.31 -3.67 -4.26
C ALA A 418 30.07 -3.23 -5.53
N GLU A 419 30.02 -1.94 -5.85
CA GLU A 419 30.75 -1.35 -6.99
C GLU A 419 32.27 -1.46 -6.79
N MET A 420 32.76 -1.25 -5.57
CA MET A 420 34.17 -1.35 -5.21
C MET A 420 34.69 -2.80 -5.30
N LEU A 421 33.91 -3.77 -4.81
CA LEU A 421 34.30 -5.19 -4.82
C LEU A 421 34.30 -5.80 -6.22
N PHE A 422 33.34 -5.42 -7.08
CA PHE A 422 33.14 -6.11 -8.37
C PHE A 422 33.37 -5.22 -9.60
N GLY A 423 33.70 -3.94 -9.43
CA GLY A 423 34.10 -3.04 -10.52
C GLY A 423 32.99 -2.71 -11.51
N VAL A 424 31.73 -2.73 -11.06
CA VAL A 424 30.54 -2.42 -11.88
C VAL A 424 29.78 -1.26 -11.28
N ALA A 425 29.09 -0.47 -12.11
CA ALA A 425 28.22 0.59 -11.62
C ALA A 425 26.78 0.08 -11.44
N LEU A 426 26.21 0.24 -10.25
CA LEU A 426 24.85 -0.14 -9.93
C LEU A 426 23.91 1.06 -10.10
N LYS A 427 22.81 0.84 -10.82
CA LYS A 427 21.74 1.85 -11.00
C LYS A 427 20.63 1.71 -9.96
N PHE A 428 20.63 0.60 -9.22
CA PHE A 428 19.53 0.18 -8.36
C PHE A 428 20.08 -0.44 -7.08
N HIS A 429 19.46 -0.09 -5.96
CA HIS A 429 19.68 -0.72 -4.66
C HIS A 429 18.66 -1.84 -4.44
N HIS A 430 19.12 -2.95 -3.88
CA HIS A 430 18.32 -4.10 -3.48
C HIS A 430 18.49 -4.35 -1.98
N ASP A 431 17.36 -4.41 -1.25
CA ASP A 431 17.36 -4.73 0.17
C ASP A 431 17.56 -6.24 0.35
N ILE A 432 18.52 -6.64 1.18
CA ILE A 432 18.82 -8.05 1.43
C ILE A 432 17.62 -8.84 1.96
N ASN A 433 16.69 -8.19 2.67
CA ASN A 433 15.50 -8.82 3.22
C ASN A 433 14.35 -8.92 2.19
N ASP A 434 14.46 -8.25 1.04
CA ASP A 434 13.46 -8.25 -0.04
C ASP A 434 13.88 -9.12 -1.25
N VAL A 435 15.07 -9.72 -1.21
CA VAL A 435 15.63 -10.50 -2.33
C VAL A 435 15.57 -12.00 -2.07
N LEU A 436 15.18 -12.76 -3.10
CA LEU A 436 15.39 -14.20 -3.16
C LEU A 436 16.72 -14.54 -3.82
N PHE A 437 17.51 -15.35 -3.13
CA PHE A 437 18.79 -15.85 -3.61
C PHE A 437 18.64 -17.27 -4.16
N ASN A 438 19.14 -17.52 -5.37
CA ASN A 438 19.24 -18.89 -5.86
C ASN A 438 20.34 -19.61 -5.08
N THR A 439 20.02 -20.72 -4.42
CA THR A 439 20.94 -21.39 -3.50
C THR A 439 22.25 -21.79 -4.17
N SER A 440 22.19 -22.33 -5.40
CA SER A 440 23.40 -22.78 -6.11
C SER A 440 24.29 -21.63 -6.58
N GLU A 441 23.68 -20.51 -6.98
CA GLU A 441 24.40 -19.33 -7.42
C GLU A 441 24.97 -18.54 -6.24
N ALA A 442 24.24 -18.47 -5.12
CA ALA A 442 24.71 -17.85 -3.88
C ALA A 442 25.97 -18.54 -3.33
N LYS A 443 26.08 -19.88 -3.45
CA LYS A 443 27.31 -20.61 -3.11
C LYS A 443 28.51 -20.14 -3.95
N ALA A 444 28.32 -20.04 -5.27
CA ALA A 444 29.36 -19.57 -6.17
C ALA A 444 29.74 -18.11 -5.89
N PHE A 445 28.73 -17.25 -5.65
CA PHE A 445 28.92 -15.88 -5.22
C PHE A 445 29.76 -15.78 -3.95
N CYS A 446 29.46 -16.57 -2.92
CA CYS A 446 30.17 -16.50 -1.64
C CYS A 446 31.65 -16.86 -1.74
N ALA A 447 32.02 -17.78 -2.62
CA ALA A 447 33.42 -18.07 -2.91
C ALA A 447 34.12 -16.87 -3.55
N ASP A 448 33.48 -16.24 -4.54
CA ASP A 448 34.01 -15.07 -5.25
C ASP A 448 34.01 -13.80 -4.38
N TRP A 449 33.01 -13.63 -3.51
CA TRP A 449 32.92 -12.51 -2.58
C TRP A 449 34.05 -12.56 -1.57
N ASN A 450 34.36 -13.72 -0.99
CA ASN A 450 35.51 -13.88 -0.10
C ASN A 450 36.83 -13.56 -0.81
N ALA A 451 36.95 -13.92 -2.10
CA ALA A 451 38.13 -13.58 -2.89
C ALA A 451 38.23 -12.07 -3.20
N ALA A 452 37.09 -11.42 -3.47
CA ALA A 452 37.01 -9.98 -3.74
C ALA A 452 37.27 -9.14 -2.47
N ALA A 453 36.67 -9.52 -1.34
CA ALA A 453 36.89 -8.89 -0.05
C ALA A 453 38.35 -9.06 0.42
N GLY A 454 38.99 -10.19 0.13
CA GLY A 454 40.39 -10.43 0.45
C GLY A 454 40.67 -10.31 1.95
N ASN A 455 41.49 -9.33 2.33
CA ASN A 455 41.82 -9.04 3.74
C ASN A 455 40.96 -7.93 4.35
N MET A 456 40.04 -7.34 3.58
CA MET A 456 39.15 -6.30 4.08
C MET A 456 38.26 -6.90 5.16
N SER A 457 38.05 -6.14 6.22
CA SER A 457 37.28 -6.59 7.36
C SER A 457 36.12 -5.65 7.66
N TRP A 458 34.99 -6.26 8.03
CA TRP A 458 33.86 -5.54 8.59
C TRP A 458 34.24 -4.89 9.93
N GLN A 459 35.01 -5.59 10.78
CA GLN A 459 35.45 -5.08 12.08
C GLN A 459 36.35 -3.83 11.96
N THR A 460 37.12 -3.71 10.88
CA THR A 460 38.03 -2.57 10.61
C THR A 460 37.39 -1.45 9.78
N CYS A 461 36.09 -1.54 9.47
CA CYS A 461 35.35 -0.61 8.61
C CYS A 461 35.85 -0.54 7.15
N GLU A 462 36.65 -1.50 6.70
CA GLU A 462 37.02 -1.64 5.29
C GLU A 462 35.84 -2.19 4.47
N LEU A 463 34.98 -2.98 5.12
CA LEU A 463 33.66 -3.36 4.64
C LEU A 463 32.58 -2.68 5.47
N ASN A 464 31.58 -2.12 4.80
CA ASN A 464 30.39 -1.56 5.44
C ASN A 464 29.53 -2.67 6.02
N TRP A 465 29.37 -3.76 5.25
CA TRP A 465 28.51 -4.90 5.53
C TRP A 465 29.22 -6.21 5.18
N GLY A 466 28.68 -7.32 5.65
CA GLY A 466 28.95 -8.60 5.00
C GLY A 466 28.35 -8.68 3.59
N PRO A 467 28.29 -9.87 2.98
CA PRO A 467 27.71 -10.05 1.65
C PRO A 467 26.28 -9.52 1.58
N THR A 468 26.04 -8.54 0.70
CA THR A 468 24.73 -7.90 0.51
C THR A 468 24.01 -8.40 -0.76
N ALA A 469 22.74 -8.00 -0.93
CA ALA A 469 22.03 -8.20 -2.20
C ALA A 469 22.66 -7.37 -3.34
N ASP A 470 23.13 -6.15 -3.06
CA ASP A 470 23.84 -5.34 -4.05
C ASP A 470 25.15 -6.00 -4.49
N ASP A 471 25.91 -6.58 -3.55
CA ASP A 471 27.12 -7.36 -3.83
C ASP A 471 26.81 -8.54 -4.77
N TYR A 472 25.73 -9.27 -4.50
CA TYR A 472 25.28 -10.41 -5.31
C TYR A 472 24.92 -9.99 -6.74
N VAL A 473 24.16 -8.89 -6.88
CA VAL A 473 23.78 -8.33 -8.19
C VAL A 473 25.00 -7.79 -8.93
N ALA A 474 25.91 -7.09 -8.25
CA ALA A 474 27.14 -6.58 -8.83
C ALA A 474 28.05 -7.71 -9.33
N TRP A 475 28.21 -8.77 -8.53
CA TRP A 475 28.92 -9.98 -8.92
C TRP A 475 28.36 -10.59 -10.20
N LYS A 476 27.04 -10.80 -10.29
CA LYS A 476 26.38 -11.30 -11.51
C LYS A 476 26.70 -10.45 -12.74
N ILE A 477 26.55 -9.13 -12.63
CA ILE A 477 26.85 -8.19 -13.71
C ILE A 477 28.32 -8.29 -14.13
N SER A 478 29.24 -8.33 -13.15
CA SER A 478 30.69 -8.43 -13.40
C SER A 478 31.09 -9.70 -14.16
N LYS A 479 30.31 -10.78 -14.00
CA LYS A 479 30.51 -12.06 -14.67
C LYS A 479 29.75 -12.17 -16.01
N GLY A 480 28.99 -11.15 -16.40
CA GLY A 480 28.11 -11.20 -17.57
C GLY A 480 26.98 -12.23 -17.43
N MET A 481 26.56 -12.51 -16.19
CA MET A 481 25.45 -13.43 -15.89
C MET A 481 24.14 -12.67 -15.78
N ASP A 482 23.03 -13.35 -16.09
CA ASP A 482 21.70 -12.82 -15.85
C ASP A 482 21.46 -12.63 -14.34
N VAL A 483 20.95 -11.46 -13.97
CA VAL A 483 20.50 -11.17 -12.61
C VAL A 483 19.16 -11.89 -12.41
N PRO A 484 19.05 -12.82 -11.45
CA PRO A 484 17.84 -13.61 -11.28
C PRO A 484 16.71 -12.72 -10.76
N GLY A 485 15.66 -12.59 -11.57
CA GLY A 485 14.40 -11.99 -11.16
C GLY A 485 13.80 -10.99 -12.16
N THR A 486 12.52 -10.67 -12.00
CA THR A 486 11.86 -9.59 -12.74
C THR A 486 11.93 -8.31 -11.92
N PRO A 487 12.67 -7.29 -12.37
CA PRO A 487 12.92 -6.09 -11.58
C PRO A 487 11.64 -5.26 -11.40
N LYS A 488 11.37 -4.82 -10.16
CA LYS A 488 10.23 -3.97 -9.81
C LYS A 488 10.61 -2.80 -8.91
N ASP A 489 10.33 -1.59 -9.38
CA ASP A 489 10.53 -0.38 -8.60
C ASP A 489 9.51 -0.33 -7.44
N LYS A 490 9.99 -0.55 -6.21
CA LYS A 490 9.13 -0.59 -5.03
C LYS A 490 8.57 0.79 -4.67
N THR A 491 9.16 1.86 -5.19
CA THR A 491 8.69 3.24 -4.98
C THR A 491 7.52 3.61 -5.90
N ARG A 492 7.26 2.80 -6.94
CA ARG A 492 6.17 3.02 -7.90
C ARG A 492 5.06 1.99 -7.81
N HIS A 493 5.40 0.73 -7.61
CA HIS A 493 4.46 -0.38 -7.77
C HIS A 493 4.02 -1.03 -6.46
N GLY A 494 4.52 -0.50 -5.35
CA GLY A 494 4.22 -0.95 -4.02
C GLY A 494 4.70 -2.33 -3.68
N TRP A 495 5.28 -2.43 -2.50
CA TRP A 495 5.86 -3.66 -2.02
C TRP A 495 5.35 -3.90 -0.62
N ARG A 496 4.66 -5.03 -0.44
CA ARG A 496 4.36 -5.58 0.87
C ARG A 496 5.52 -6.52 1.21
N PRO A 497 6.54 -6.06 1.96
CA PRO A 497 7.63 -6.93 2.33
C PRO A 497 7.08 -8.10 3.13
N TRP A 498 7.71 -9.27 3.03
CA TRP A 498 7.32 -10.42 3.86
C TRP A 498 7.81 -10.30 5.31
N THR A 499 8.64 -9.30 5.59
CA THR A 499 9.14 -8.96 6.92
C THR A 499 8.89 -7.49 7.24
N THR A 500 8.57 -7.18 8.50
CA THR A 500 8.59 -5.82 9.04
C THR A 500 9.55 -5.77 10.23
N LEU A 501 10.30 -4.69 10.39
CA LEU A 501 11.08 -4.47 11.59
C LEU A 501 10.15 -4.27 12.79
N TRP A 502 10.31 -5.10 13.82
CA TRP A 502 9.61 -4.97 15.10
C TRP A 502 10.44 -4.15 16.11
N SER A 503 11.76 -4.23 16.00
CA SER A 503 12.72 -3.55 16.85
C SER A 503 13.85 -2.96 15.99
N PRO A 504 14.36 -1.75 16.30
CA PRO A 504 15.47 -1.15 15.56
C PRO A 504 16.72 -2.03 15.67
N MET A 505 17.48 -2.16 14.58
CA MET A 505 18.78 -2.84 14.64
C MET A 505 19.70 -2.19 15.67
N PRO A 506 20.61 -2.94 16.32
CA PRO A 506 21.61 -2.34 17.21
C PRO A 506 22.42 -1.26 16.49
N ILE A 507 22.76 -0.19 17.21
CA ILE A 507 23.65 0.86 16.70
C ILE A 507 25.00 0.22 16.33
N ASP A 508 25.55 0.63 15.20
CA ASP A 508 26.90 0.26 14.81
C ASP A 508 27.91 0.90 15.76
N GLU A 509 28.41 0.13 16.74
CA GLU A 509 29.37 0.59 17.74
C GLU A 509 30.82 0.66 17.22
N ARG A 510 31.06 0.28 15.95
CA ARG A 510 32.40 0.35 15.35
C ARG A 510 32.86 1.81 15.26
N ASN A 511 34.14 2.05 15.51
CA ASN A 511 34.76 3.38 15.36
C ASN A 511 35.06 3.70 13.88
N CYS A 512 34.02 3.69 13.04
CA CYS A 512 34.11 4.05 11.63
C CYS A 512 33.97 5.58 11.46
N SER A 513 34.64 6.16 10.47
CA SER A 513 34.50 7.60 10.16
C SER A 513 33.08 8.00 9.76
N THR A 514 32.26 7.02 9.34
CA THR A 514 30.84 7.18 9.08
C THR A 514 30.14 5.88 9.50
N PRO A 515 29.38 5.87 10.61
CA PRO A 515 28.61 4.69 10.98
C PRO A 515 27.56 4.42 9.92
N VAL A 516 27.43 3.17 9.49
CA VAL A 516 26.46 2.79 8.46
C VAL A 516 25.04 2.78 9.02
N TYR A 517 24.93 2.51 10.32
CA TYR A 517 23.69 2.60 11.10
C TYR A 517 23.97 3.31 12.44
N GLY A 518 23.74 4.62 12.48
CA GLY A 518 24.05 5.45 13.65
C GLY A 518 22.88 5.68 14.60
N GLN A 519 23.12 6.42 15.69
CA GLN A 519 22.07 6.82 16.65
C GLN A 519 20.88 7.49 15.97
N LYS A 520 21.13 8.33 14.95
CA LYS A 520 20.07 9.00 14.19
C LYS A 520 19.14 8.01 13.47
N ASP A 521 19.70 6.99 12.84
CA ASP A 521 18.92 5.97 12.11
C ASP A 521 18.17 5.06 13.09
N TYR A 522 18.84 4.72 14.20
CA TYR A 522 18.22 4.02 15.33
C TYR A 522 17.01 4.78 15.88
N ASP A 523 17.15 6.07 16.18
CA ASP A 523 16.06 6.89 16.73
C ASP A 523 14.91 7.02 15.73
N ALA A 524 15.21 7.20 14.44
CA ALA A 524 14.18 7.29 13.39
C ALA A 524 13.38 5.99 13.26
N ILE A 525 14.03 4.82 13.36
CA ILE A 525 13.36 3.52 13.32
C ILE A 525 12.68 3.22 14.66
N LEU A 526 13.24 3.65 15.78
CA LEU A 526 12.61 3.50 17.09
C LEU A 526 11.30 4.29 17.16
N ASP A 527 11.27 5.52 16.67
CA ASP A 527 10.04 6.33 16.60
C ASP A 527 8.96 5.65 15.74
N TYR A 528 9.38 4.98 14.67
CA TYR A 528 8.48 4.24 13.77
C TYR A 528 8.00 2.91 14.36
N THR A 529 8.88 2.14 15.00
CA THR A 529 8.57 0.82 15.58
C THR A 529 7.81 0.96 16.90
N SER A 530 8.21 1.88 17.79
CA SER A 530 7.54 2.12 19.08
C SER A 530 6.11 2.67 18.95
N ALA A 531 5.77 3.29 17.82
CA ALA A 531 4.42 3.78 17.54
C ALA A 531 3.49 2.72 16.92
N CYS A 532 4.00 1.59 16.42
CA CYS A 532 3.25 0.70 15.53
C CYS A 532 3.46 -0.82 15.71
N SER A 533 4.42 -1.31 16.50
CA SER A 533 4.86 -2.72 16.38
C SER A 533 4.12 -3.76 17.24
N LEU A 534 3.21 -3.39 18.13
CA LEU A 534 2.28 -4.36 18.74
C LEU A 534 0.94 -3.68 19.06
N MET A 535 0.02 -3.75 18.09
CA MET A 535 -1.37 -3.41 18.35
C MET A 535 -2.06 -4.66 18.91
N VAL A 536 -2.42 -4.60 20.18
CA VAL A 536 -3.21 -5.66 20.82
C VAL A 536 -4.68 -5.37 20.53
N GLU A 537 -5.30 -6.25 19.73
CA GLU A 537 -6.66 -6.09 19.20
C GLU A 537 -7.76 -6.48 20.21
N ASP A 538 -7.36 -6.94 21.39
CA ASP A 538 -8.25 -7.39 22.46
C ASP A 538 -7.96 -6.61 23.75
N GLU A 539 -8.98 -5.94 24.29
CA GLU A 539 -8.87 -5.12 25.50
C GLU A 539 -8.39 -5.93 26.71
N VAL A 540 -8.82 -7.19 26.81
CA VAL A 540 -8.47 -8.08 27.92
C VAL A 540 -7.00 -8.51 27.81
N ALA A 541 -6.52 -8.79 26.60
CA ALA A 541 -5.14 -9.11 26.31
C ALA A 541 -4.23 -7.89 26.58
N CYS A 542 -4.63 -6.68 26.20
CA CYS A 542 -3.82 -5.49 26.48
C CYS A 542 -3.81 -5.16 27.98
N THR A 543 -4.95 -5.21 28.65
CA THR A 543 -5.01 -4.89 30.08
C THR A 543 -4.38 -5.95 30.98
N SER A 544 -4.13 -7.15 30.47
CA SER A 544 -3.37 -8.21 31.16
C SER A 544 -1.85 -8.12 30.96
N ASP A 545 -1.38 -7.35 29.98
CA ASP A 545 0.05 -7.07 29.75
C ASP A 545 0.45 -5.77 30.46
N SER A 546 1.38 -5.86 31.42
CA SER A 546 1.86 -4.71 32.20
C SER A 546 2.64 -3.68 31.38
N MET A 547 3.00 -4.03 30.14
CA MET A 547 3.68 -3.15 29.18
C MET A 547 2.71 -2.57 28.14
N CYS A 548 1.40 -2.87 28.21
CA CYS A 548 0.39 -2.34 27.30
C CYS A 548 -0.48 -1.26 27.96
N LYS A 549 -0.79 -0.20 27.21
CA LYS A 549 -1.72 0.85 27.63
C LYS A 549 -2.90 0.91 26.67
N TRP A 550 -4.07 0.48 27.18
CA TRP A 550 -5.33 0.56 26.45
C TRP A 550 -5.74 2.03 26.25
N ARG A 551 -6.08 2.42 25.01
CA ARG A 551 -6.58 3.78 24.71
C ARG A 551 -8.05 3.71 24.32
N PRO A 552 -8.97 4.16 25.20
CA PRO A 552 -10.42 4.06 24.95
C PRO A 552 -10.89 4.86 23.73
N LEU A 553 -10.14 5.88 23.31
CA LEU A 553 -10.54 6.78 22.22
C LEU A 553 -10.42 6.14 20.82
N PHE A 554 -9.84 4.94 20.71
CA PHE A 554 -9.53 4.25 19.44
C PHE A 554 -9.76 2.73 19.47
N GLU A 555 -10.43 2.20 20.51
CA GLU A 555 -10.68 0.75 20.74
C GLU A 555 -9.45 -0.15 20.47
N THR A 556 -8.25 0.32 20.81
CA THR A 556 -6.99 -0.39 20.59
C THR A 556 -6.01 -0.22 21.75
N GLY A 557 -5.18 -1.24 21.99
CA GLY A 557 -4.09 -1.23 22.95
C GLY A 557 -2.74 -1.08 22.27
N VAL A 558 -1.85 -0.28 22.85
CA VAL A 558 -0.47 -0.11 22.37
C VAL A 558 0.51 -0.54 23.47
N CYS A 559 1.43 -1.43 23.15
CA CYS A 559 2.57 -1.75 24.02
C CYS A 559 3.53 -0.55 24.05
N VAL A 560 3.76 0.01 25.25
CA VAL A 560 4.68 1.14 25.45
C VAL A 560 5.87 0.62 26.23
N PHE A 561 7.06 0.62 25.61
CA PHE A 561 8.28 0.40 26.37
C PHE A 561 8.45 1.52 27.40
N ASN A 562 8.58 1.14 28.67
CA ASN A 562 8.88 2.07 29.75
C ASN A 562 10.38 2.41 29.71
N THR A 563 10.76 3.42 28.91
CA THR A 563 12.09 4.01 29.01
C THR A 563 12.16 4.91 30.24
N MET A 564 12.56 4.31 31.37
CA MET A 564 13.18 4.94 32.55
C MET A 564 12.47 6.14 33.22
N GLY A 565 11.99 5.90 34.45
CA GLY A 565 12.35 6.70 35.63
C GLY A 565 11.90 8.17 35.73
N ASN A 566 10.95 8.41 36.63
CA ASN A 566 10.72 9.66 37.37
C ASN A 566 10.59 10.97 36.58
N GLU A 567 9.44 11.19 35.93
CA GLU A 567 8.87 12.53 35.84
C GLU A 567 7.35 12.50 36.09
N THR A 568 6.95 13.06 37.22
CA THR A 568 5.56 13.43 37.50
C THR A 568 5.16 14.58 36.60
N TRP A 569 4.30 14.32 35.61
CA TRP A 569 3.61 15.37 34.89
C TRP A 569 2.30 15.69 35.61
N ALA A 570 2.23 16.90 36.17
CA ALA A 570 1.01 17.47 36.71
C ALA A 570 0.00 17.69 35.59
N VAL A 571 -1.21 17.15 35.76
CA VAL A 571 -2.35 17.48 34.90
C VAL A 571 -2.75 18.93 35.21
N VAL A 572 -2.62 19.81 34.23
CA VAL A 572 -3.18 21.17 34.29
C VAL A 572 -4.69 21.05 34.07
N GLU A 573 -5.46 21.15 35.15
CA GLU A 573 -6.90 21.40 35.05
C GLU A 573 -7.17 22.85 34.59
N PRO A 574 -8.09 23.10 33.65
CA PRO A 574 -8.59 24.44 33.41
C PRO A 574 -9.61 24.80 34.50
N VAL A 575 -9.23 25.69 35.42
CA VAL A 575 -10.16 26.36 36.34
C VAL A 575 -10.95 27.43 35.58
N GLY A 576 -12.25 27.20 35.39
CA GLY A 576 -13.22 28.21 34.99
C GLY A 576 -13.99 28.76 36.21
N ALA A 577 -14.06 30.08 36.30
CA ALA A 577 -14.83 30.87 37.27
C ALA A 577 -16.31 30.45 37.36
N GLY A 578 -17.02 30.60 38.48
CA GLY A 578 -16.70 31.22 39.77
C GLY A 578 -17.97 31.35 40.63
N THR A 579 -17.80 31.93 41.84
CA THR A 579 -18.82 32.51 42.77
C THR A 579 -19.94 31.58 43.24
N SER A 580 -20.32 31.41 44.50
CA SER A 580 -20.15 32.07 45.81
C SER A 580 -20.65 31.02 46.84
N THR A 581 -20.27 30.93 48.11
CA THR A 581 -20.50 31.85 49.23
C THR A 581 -19.87 31.15 50.44
N SER A 582 -19.01 31.85 51.18
CA SER A 582 -18.43 31.37 52.43
C SER A 582 -19.33 31.69 53.61
N THR A 583 -19.72 30.67 54.38
CA THR A 583 -19.85 30.81 55.84
C THR A 583 -19.08 29.68 56.50
N SER A 584 -18.20 30.10 57.41
CA SER A 584 -17.21 29.36 58.19
C SER A 584 -17.76 28.19 59.00
N ALA A 585 -17.01 27.08 59.10
CA ALA A 585 -16.20 26.72 60.28
C ALA A 585 -15.67 25.27 60.21
N SER A 586 -14.37 25.13 60.52
CA SER A 586 -13.67 24.04 61.23
C SER A 586 -13.80 22.55 60.80
N GLY A 587 -12.63 21.90 60.63
CA GLY A 587 -12.35 20.62 61.29
C GLY A 587 -12.06 19.41 60.40
N ASP A 588 -10.79 19.02 60.40
CA ASP A 588 -10.17 17.67 60.39
C ASP A 588 -10.75 16.44 59.67
N GLU A 589 -9.80 15.79 58.99
CA GLU A 589 -9.44 14.36 58.92
C GLU A 589 -10.40 13.24 58.43
N SER A 590 -9.82 12.53 57.46
CA SER A 590 -9.78 11.07 57.28
C SER A 590 -10.93 10.34 56.55
N GLU A 591 -10.49 9.50 55.61
CA GLU A 591 -10.99 8.17 55.23
C GLU A 591 -12.51 7.92 55.14
N LEU A 592 -13.00 7.53 53.96
CA LEU A 592 -13.31 6.12 53.59
C LEU A 592 -14.18 6.06 52.31
N ALA A 593 -13.93 5.02 51.51
CA ALA A 593 -14.88 4.18 50.77
C ALA A 593 -15.97 4.78 49.83
N LYS A 594 -15.90 4.29 48.58
CA LYS A 594 -16.97 3.76 47.71
C LYS A 594 -18.26 4.58 47.46
N THR A 595 -18.65 4.48 46.19
CA THR A 595 -19.98 4.19 45.63
C THR A 595 -20.77 5.31 44.89
N VAL A 596 -21.10 4.96 43.64
CA VAL A 596 -22.27 5.26 42.78
C VAL A 596 -22.47 6.64 42.11
N SER A 597 -22.59 6.54 40.78
CA SER A 597 -23.64 7.10 39.89
C SER A 597 -23.49 8.46 39.23
N CYS A 598 -23.63 8.37 37.89
CA CYS A 598 -24.45 9.19 36.98
C CYS A 598 -24.14 10.70 36.93
N THR A 599 -24.11 11.38 35.78
CA THR A 599 -25.00 11.28 34.62
C THR A 599 -24.45 12.21 33.53
N LEU A 600 -24.64 11.84 32.26
CA LEU A 600 -24.46 12.73 31.11
C LEU A 600 -25.39 13.95 31.16
N SER A 601 -24.92 15.12 30.73
CA SER A 601 -25.78 16.11 30.04
C SER A 601 -24.97 17.01 29.11
N LEU A 602 -25.41 17.00 27.85
CA LEU A 602 -25.05 17.88 26.74
C LEU A 602 -25.48 19.33 27.01
N ALA A 603 -24.72 20.31 26.50
CA ALA A 603 -25.28 21.54 25.94
C ALA A 603 -24.32 22.21 24.93
N VAL A 604 -24.89 22.57 23.79
CA VAL A 604 -24.33 23.27 22.61
C VAL A 604 -24.68 24.76 22.69
N MET A 605 -23.85 25.67 22.14
CA MET A 605 -24.26 26.93 21.45
C MET A 605 -23.04 27.51 20.69
N LEU A 606 -23.00 27.55 19.35
CA LEU A 606 -23.60 28.48 18.36
C LEU A 606 -23.03 29.92 18.39
N VAL A 607 -22.41 30.35 17.28
CA VAL A 607 -22.19 31.77 16.95
C VAL A 607 -22.50 32.00 15.47
N ALA A 608 -23.35 33.00 15.22
CA ALA A 608 -23.76 33.50 13.90
C ALA A 608 -22.98 34.77 13.51
N ALA A 609 -22.85 35.01 12.21
CA ALA A 609 -22.22 36.18 11.60
C ALA A 609 -23.22 37.34 11.39
N VAL A 610 -22.75 38.60 11.45
CA VAL A 610 -23.34 39.77 10.75
C VAL A 610 -22.26 40.83 10.47
N SER A 611 -22.29 41.42 9.26
CA SER A 611 -21.50 42.55 8.75
C SER A 611 -22.16 43.93 8.94
N THR A 612 -21.35 45.01 8.94
CA THR A 612 -21.51 46.41 8.40
C THR A 612 -20.81 47.39 9.36
N VAL A 613 -20.01 48.36 8.91
CA VAL A 613 -20.24 49.42 7.89
C VAL A 613 -19.21 49.41 6.76
#